data_AF-A0A3C0JAM1-F1
#
_entry.id   AF-A0A3C0JAM1-F1
#
_cell.length_a   1.000
_cell.length_b   1.000
_cell.length_c   1.000
_cell.angle_alpha   90.00
_cell.angle_beta   90.00
_cell.angle_gamma   90.00
#
_symmetry.space_group_name_H-M   'P 1'
#
loop_
_entity.id
_entity.type
_entity.pdbx_description
1 polymer ?
#
loop_
_entity_poly.entity_id
_entity_poly.type
_entity_poly.pdbx_seq_one_letter_code
_entity_poly.pdbx_strand_id
1 'polypeptide(L)'
;MADVSEDTFASRLLDWFERHGRHDLPWQHPRTPYRVWLSEIMLQQTQVRTVIPYFERFVAAFPDVAALAAASTDALMAHWAGLGYYARARNLQAAARQCVAQHGGELPRGLDALIALPG
;
A
#
# COMPACT_ATOMS: atom_id res chain seq x y z
N MET A 1 -9.70 -33.61 -28.62
CA MET A 1 -9.26 -32.74 -29.74
C MET A 1 -10.45 -31.86 -30.09
N ALA A 2 -10.45 -30.55 -29.91
CA ALA A 2 -9.41 -29.60 -29.56
C ALA A 2 -9.95 -28.61 -28.50
N ASP A 3 -9.07 -28.30 -27.55
CA ASP A 3 -9.19 -27.24 -26.55
C ASP A 3 -9.08 -25.89 -27.26
N VAL A 4 -10.19 -25.18 -27.37
CA VAL A 4 -10.19 -23.79 -27.83
C VAL A 4 -9.96 -22.94 -26.58
N SER A 5 -8.69 -22.70 -26.27
CA SER A 5 -8.30 -21.63 -25.35
C SER A 5 -8.97 -20.34 -25.83
N GLU A 6 -9.97 -19.86 -25.08
CA GLU A 6 -10.59 -18.56 -25.35
C GLU A 6 -9.53 -17.49 -25.15
N ASP A 7 -9.02 -16.98 -26.27
CA ASP A 7 -8.15 -15.81 -26.35
C ASP A 7 -8.94 -14.54 -25.97
N THR A 8 -9.25 -14.45 -24.69
CA THR A 8 -10.01 -13.35 -24.08
C THR A 8 -9.14 -12.11 -23.91
N PHE A 9 -9.79 -10.95 -23.73
CA PHE A 9 -9.08 -9.75 -23.31
C PHE A 9 -8.25 -9.97 -22.03
N ALA A 10 -8.78 -10.74 -21.07
CA ALA A 10 -8.12 -11.02 -19.80
C ALA A 10 -6.84 -11.85 -20.00
N SER A 11 -6.87 -12.93 -20.79
CA SER A 11 -5.69 -13.74 -21.06
C SER A 11 -4.61 -12.93 -21.77
N ARG A 12 -4.96 -12.15 -22.81
CA ARG A 12 -4.00 -11.28 -23.52
C ARG A 12 -3.34 -10.25 -22.60
N LEU A 13 -4.12 -9.63 -21.70
CA LEU A 13 -3.60 -8.64 -20.76
C LEU A 13 -2.65 -9.29 -19.74
N LEU A 14 -3.00 -10.47 -19.23
CA LEU A 14 -2.15 -11.22 -18.30
C LEU A 14 -0.85 -11.67 -18.97
N ASP A 15 -0.90 -12.20 -20.19
CA ASP A 15 0.29 -12.59 -20.96
C ASP A 15 1.22 -11.42 -21.26
N TRP A 16 0.65 -10.23 -21.53
CA TRP A 16 1.43 -9.01 -21.69
C TRP A 16 2.04 -8.58 -20.35
N PHE A 17 1.28 -8.61 -19.26
CA PHE A 17 1.76 -8.21 -17.93
C PHE A 17 2.88 -9.13 -17.44
N GLU A 18 2.81 -10.43 -17.70
CA GLU A 18 3.88 -11.37 -17.38
C GLU A 18 5.20 -10.98 -18.07
N ARG A 19 5.14 -10.65 -19.37
CA ARG A 19 6.34 -10.34 -20.18
C ARG A 19 6.86 -8.91 -20.06
N HIS A 20 5.97 -7.94 -19.84
CA HIS A 20 6.26 -6.51 -19.95
C HIS A 20 5.82 -5.68 -18.74
N GLY A 21 5.14 -6.30 -17.77
CA GLY A 21 4.74 -5.66 -16.53
C GLY A 21 5.94 -5.28 -15.66
N ARG A 22 5.69 -4.37 -14.71
CA ARG A 22 6.66 -4.05 -13.65
C ARG A 22 6.48 -5.06 -12.53
N HIS A 23 7.55 -5.79 -12.21
CA HIS A 23 7.58 -6.83 -11.19
C HIS A 23 8.61 -6.55 -10.09
N ASP A 24 9.33 -5.44 -10.20
CA ASP A 24 10.47 -5.04 -9.37
C ASP A 24 10.14 -3.89 -8.41
N LEU A 25 8.87 -3.50 -8.29
CA LEU A 25 8.49 -2.43 -7.37
C LEU A 25 8.57 -2.92 -5.92
N PRO A 26 9.07 -2.11 -4.97
CA PRO A 26 9.38 -2.59 -3.64
C PRO A 26 8.14 -3.09 -2.88
N TRP A 27 6.95 -2.53 -3.13
CA TRP A 27 5.71 -3.00 -2.51
C TRP A 27 5.19 -4.35 -3.06
N GLN A 28 5.73 -4.85 -4.17
CA GLN A 28 5.36 -6.14 -4.74
C GLN A 28 6.05 -7.30 -4.03
N HIS A 29 7.25 -7.10 -3.45
CA HIS A 29 8.04 -8.15 -2.81
C HIS A 29 8.76 -7.68 -1.52
N PRO A 30 8.57 -8.34 -0.37
CA PRO A 30 7.48 -9.29 -0.08
C PRO A 30 6.13 -8.59 -0.16
N ARG A 31 5.10 -9.28 -0.68
CA ARG A 31 3.74 -8.75 -0.73
C ARG A 31 3.04 -8.97 0.61
N THR A 32 2.68 -7.89 1.29
CA THR A 32 1.85 -7.95 2.52
C THR A 32 0.71 -6.92 2.43
N PRO A 33 -0.41 -7.12 3.14
CA PRO A 33 -1.49 -6.13 3.17
C PRO A 33 -1.01 -4.73 3.56
N TYR A 34 -0.14 -4.62 4.58
CA TYR A 34 0.42 -3.35 5.02
C TYR A 34 1.22 -2.64 3.93
N ARG A 35 2.11 -3.38 3.24
CA ARG A 35 2.96 -2.83 2.17
C ARG A 35 2.14 -2.35 0.98
N VAL A 36 1.15 -3.13 0.56
CA VAL A 36 0.24 -2.76 -0.53
C VAL A 36 -0.57 -1.53 -0.15
N TRP A 37 -1.20 -1.53 1.03
CA TRP A 37 -1.98 -0.39 1.51
C TRP A 37 -1.16 0.89 1.58
N LEU A 38 0.04 0.83 2.16
CA LEU A 38 0.95 1.98 2.24
C LEU A 38 1.32 2.51 0.85
N SER A 39 1.68 1.63 -0.10
CA SER A 39 2.03 2.06 -1.45
C SER A 39 0.86 2.70 -2.18
N GLU A 40 -0.35 2.15 -2.05
CA GLU A 40 -1.55 2.72 -2.68
C GLU A 40 -1.80 4.16 -2.18
N ILE A 41 -1.74 4.39 -0.86
CA ILE A 41 -1.90 5.74 -0.30
C ILE A 41 -0.80 6.68 -0.79
N MET A 42 0.46 6.22 -0.86
CA MET A 42 1.55 7.06 -1.37
C MET A 42 1.41 7.38 -2.87
N LEU A 43 0.94 6.44 -3.68
CA LEU A 43 0.79 6.57 -5.13
C LEU A 43 -0.38 7.47 -5.54
N GLN A 44 -1.32 7.75 -4.64
CA GLN A 44 -2.33 8.78 -4.87
C GLN A 44 -1.66 10.13 -5.16
N GLN A 45 -1.89 10.66 -6.37
CA GLN A 45 -1.38 11.96 -6.81
C GLN A 45 0.16 12.11 -6.73
N THR A 46 0.91 11.00 -6.68
CA THR A 46 2.38 10.99 -6.63
C THR A 46 2.94 9.96 -7.61
N GLN A 47 3.97 10.32 -8.39
CA GLN A 47 4.57 9.43 -9.38
C GLN A 47 5.35 8.28 -8.73
N VAL A 48 5.29 7.09 -9.34
CA VAL A 48 6.00 5.87 -8.89
C VAL A 48 7.47 6.13 -8.54
N ARG A 49 8.24 6.79 -9.43
CA ARG A 49 9.66 7.09 -9.21
C ARG A 49 9.93 7.91 -7.96
N THR A 50 8.99 8.78 -7.59
CA THR A 50 9.08 9.61 -6.40
C THR A 50 8.73 8.80 -5.16
N VAL A 51 7.75 7.89 -5.25
CA VAL A 51 7.29 7.07 -4.12
C VAL A 51 8.34 6.05 -3.67
N ILE A 52 9.07 5.41 -4.59
CA ILE A 52 10.03 4.32 -4.26
C ILE A 52 10.94 4.63 -3.06
N PRO A 53 11.75 5.72 -3.05
CA PRO A 53 12.66 5.99 -1.94
C PRO A 53 11.93 6.39 -0.64
N TYR A 54 10.69 6.91 -0.73
CA TYR A 54 9.88 7.19 0.45
C TYR A 54 9.33 5.90 1.05
N PHE A 55 8.79 5.02 0.21
CA PHE A 55 8.25 3.73 0.65
C PHE A 55 9.32 2.91 1.39
N GLU A 56 10.53 2.81 0.84
CA GLU A 56 11.63 2.06 1.47
C GLU A 56 12.01 2.62 2.84
N ARG A 57 12.21 3.93 2.95
CA ARG A 57 12.48 4.61 4.23
C ARG A 57 11.33 4.45 5.23
N PHE A 58 10.10 4.55 4.75
CA PHE A 58 8.91 4.50 5.58
C PHE A 58 8.71 3.12 6.19
N VAL A 59 8.86 2.05 5.40
CA VAL A 59 8.79 0.66 5.90
C VAL A 59 9.96 0.34 6.84
N ALA A 60 11.15 0.88 6.58
CA ALA A 60 12.28 0.68 7.49
C ALA A 60 12.03 1.29 8.89
N ALA A 61 11.35 2.45 8.95
CA ALA A 61 11.01 3.12 10.21
C ALA A 61 9.74 2.55 10.86
N PHE A 62 8.76 2.18 10.05
CA PHE A 62 7.43 1.72 10.45
C PHE A 62 7.15 0.39 9.73
N PRO A 63 7.66 -0.75 10.24
CA PRO A 63 7.61 -2.03 9.54
C PRO A 63 6.21 -2.63 9.44
N ASP A 64 5.29 -2.23 10.32
CA ASP A 64 3.93 -2.74 10.39
C ASP A 64 2.91 -1.67 10.85
N VAL A 65 1.65 -2.07 10.92
CA VAL A 65 0.53 -1.22 11.34
C VAL A 65 0.70 -0.74 12.79
N ALA A 66 1.20 -1.58 13.69
CA ALA A 66 1.35 -1.24 15.10
C ALA A 66 2.46 -0.19 15.31
N ALA A 67 3.60 -0.34 14.62
CA ALA A 67 4.70 0.61 14.63
C ALA A 67 4.26 1.97 14.07
N LEU A 68 3.49 1.98 12.98
CA LEU A 68 2.91 3.20 12.42
C LEU A 68 1.91 3.88 13.36
N ALA A 69 1.05 3.09 14.03
CA ALA A 69 0.07 3.60 14.99
C ALA A 69 0.73 4.26 16.22
N ALA A 70 1.83 3.65 16.68
CA ALA A 70 2.60 4.09 17.85
C ALA A 70 3.55 5.26 17.56
N ALA A 71 3.88 5.52 16.29
CA ALA A 71 4.76 6.62 15.91
C ALA A 71 4.23 7.98 16.38
N SER A 72 5.15 8.87 16.77
CA SER A 72 4.78 10.27 17.02
C SER A 72 4.37 10.94 15.70
N THR A 73 3.49 11.95 15.80
CA THR A 73 3.07 12.74 14.64
C THR A 73 4.28 13.38 13.95
N ASP A 74 5.25 13.87 14.71
CA ASP A 74 6.46 14.51 14.16
C ASP A 74 7.32 13.52 13.38
N ALA A 75 7.53 12.30 13.92
CA ALA A 75 8.28 11.26 13.21
C ALA A 75 7.58 10.86 11.91
N LEU A 76 6.25 10.71 11.94
CA LEU A 76 5.44 10.44 10.75
C LEU A 76 5.60 11.54 9.70
N MET A 77 5.42 12.81 10.10
CA MET A 77 5.49 13.94 9.18
C MET A 77 6.90 14.12 8.61
N ALA A 78 7.95 13.86 9.38
CA ALA A 78 9.33 13.87 8.90
C ALA A 78 9.57 12.81 7.80
N HIS A 79 8.97 11.62 7.92
CA HIS A 79 9.07 10.58 6.89
C HIS A 79 8.20 10.89 5.66
N TRP A 80 7.11 11.65 5.82
CA TRP A 80 6.21 12.05 4.73
C TRP A 80 6.63 13.34 4.01
N ALA A 81 7.48 14.15 4.63
CA ALA A 81 7.87 15.48 4.14
C ALA A 81 8.40 15.42 2.71
N GLY A 82 7.71 16.10 1.79
CA GLY A 82 8.04 16.13 0.35
C GLY A 82 7.09 15.33 -0.55
N LEU A 83 6.25 14.42 -0.01
CA LEU A 83 5.18 13.75 -0.79
C LEU A 83 3.94 14.63 -1.03
N GLY A 84 3.81 15.74 -0.30
CA GLY A 84 2.62 16.60 -0.35
C GLY A 84 1.35 15.91 0.18
N TYR A 85 0.22 16.62 0.11
CA TYR A 85 -1.10 16.14 0.55
C TYR A 85 -1.08 15.48 1.94
N TYR A 86 -0.60 16.22 2.96
CA TYR A 86 -0.40 15.72 4.33
C TYR A 86 -1.65 15.16 5.04
N ALA A 87 -2.85 15.40 4.50
CA ALA A 87 -4.05 14.72 4.95
C ALA A 87 -3.93 13.19 4.82
N ARG A 88 -3.26 12.70 3.76
CA ARG A 88 -2.98 11.26 3.56
C ARG A 88 -2.19 10.67 4.73
N ALA A 89 -1.11 11.33 5.14
CA ALA A 89 -0.31 10.88 6.29
C ALA A 89 -1.14 10.81 7.59
N ARG A 90 -1.96 11.83 7.85
CA ARG A 90 -2.81 11.87 9.05
C ARG A 90 -3.86 10.76 9.05
N ASN A 91 -4.52 10.55 7.92
CA ASN A 91 -5.53 9.50 7.78
C ASN A 91 -4.91 8.10 7.86
N LEU A 92 -3.75 7.91 7.22
CA LEU A 92 -2.95 6.68 7.30
C LEU A 92 -2.66 6.31 8.76
N GLN A 93 -2.22 7.27 9.59
CA GLN A 93 -1.99 6.99 11.01
C GLN A 93 -3.29 6.77 11.80
N ALA A 94 -4.35 7.52 11.51
CA ALA A 94 -5.65 7.32 12.15
C ALA A 94 -6.19 5.91 11.87
N ALA A 95 -6.12 5.43 10.62
CA ALA A 95 -6.47 4.08 10.23
C ALA A 95 -5.59 3.02 10.91
N ALA A 96 -4.28 3.26 11.02
CA ALA A 96 -3.39 2.36 11.76
C ALA A 96 -3.80 2.24 13.25
N ARG A 97 -4.13 3.36 13.89
CA ARG A 97 -4.61 3.37 15.28
C ARG A 97 -5.94 2.64 15.43
N GLN A 98 -6.85 2.80 14.48
CA GLN A 98 -8.12 2.06 14.47
C GLN A 98 -7.89 0.55 14.31
N CYS A 99 -6.95 0.14 13.45
CA CYS A 99 -6.57 -1.26 13.30
C CYS A 99 -6.01 -1.86 14.60
N VAL A 100 -5.17 -1.11 15.33
CA VAL A 100 -4.70 -1.56 16.66
C VAL A 100 -5.86 -1.69 17.64
N ALA A 101 -6.77 -0.72 17.66
CA ALA A 101 -7.88 -0.70 18.61
C ALA A 101 -8.95 -1.77 18.34
N GLN A 102 -9.21 -2.10 17.06
CA GLN A 102 -10.39 -2.89 16.66
C GLN A 102 -10.06 -4.18 15.90
N HIS A 103 -8.83 -4.32 15.39
CA HIS A 103 -8.44 -5.41 14.49
C HIS A 103 -7.12 -6.09 14.90
N GLY A 104 -6.73 -5.98 16.18
CA GLY A 104 -5.56 -6.68 16.71
C GLY A 104 -4.22 -6.22 16.13
N GLY A 105 -4.16 -5.03 15.54
CA GLY A 105 -2.96 -4.50 14.90
C GLY A 105 -2.74 -4.99 13.47
N GLU A 106 -3.74 -5.60 12.84
CA GLU A 106 -3.70 -5.97 11.43
C GLU A 106 -4.73 -5.18 10.60
N LEU A 107 -4.50 -5.05 9.29
CA LEU A 107 -5.55 -4.57 8.39
C LEU A 107 -6.70 -5.60 8.35
N PRO A 108 -7.97 -5.16 8.41
CA PRO A 108 -9.10 -6.06 8.34
C PRO A 108 -9.15 -6.79 6.99
N ARG A 109 -9.64 -8.03 6.98
CA ARG A 109 -9.73 -8.86 5.76
C ARG A 109 -11.03 -8.67 4.97
N GLY A 110 -12.05 -8.08 5.60
CA GLY A 110 -13.35 -7.82 4.98
C GLY A 110 -13.36 -6.46 4.28
N LEU A 111 -13.96 -6.41 3.08
CA LEU A 111 -14.05 -5.18 2.26
C LEU A 111 -14.72 -4.04 3.02
N ASP A 112 -15.87 -4.29 3.65
CA ASP A 112 -16.63 -3.26 4.37
C ASP A 112 -15.81 -2.67 5.53
N ALA A 113 -15.08 -3.52 6.25
CA ALA A 113 -14.22 -3.09 7.34
C ALA A 113 -12.99 -2.31 6.85
N LEU A 114 -12.45 -2.64 5.67
CA LEU A 114 -11.39 -1.86 5.03
C LEU A 114 -11.90 -0.48 4.58
N ILE A 115 -13.09 -0.40 3.98
CA ILE A 115 -13.72 0.86 3.53
C ILE A 115 -14.02 1.78 4.72
N ALA A 116 -14.35 1.21 5.89
CA ALA A 116 -14.63 1.98 7.09
C ALA A 116 -13.38 2.61 7.75
N LEU A 117 -12.17 2.29 7.28
CA LEU A 117 -10.95 2.93 7.77
C LEU A 117 -10.86 4.38 7.26
N PRO A 118 -10.29 5.31 8.05
CA PRO A 118 -10.07 6.69 7.62
C PRO A 118 -9.13 6.82 6.42
N GLY A 119 -9.53 7.65 5.45
CA GLY A 119 -8.74 8.00 4.25
C GLY A 119 -8.91 7.01 3.12
#